data_AF-A0A941IR86-F1
#
_entry.id   AF-A0A941IR86-F1
#
_cell.length_a   1.000
_cell.length_b   1.000
_cell.length_c   1.000
_cell.angle_alpha   90.00
_cell.angle_beta   90.00
_cell.angle_gamma   90.00
#
_symmetry.space_group_name_H-M   'P 1'
#
loop_
_entity.id
_entity.type
_entity.pdbx_description
1 polymer ?
#
loop_
_entity_poly.entity_id
_entity_poly.type
_entity_poly.pdbx_seq_one_letter_code
_entity_poly.pdbx_strand_id
1 'polypeptide(L)'
;MAAAPWFTPEAVQTVPTRQLVVAVKQVTDAVGYVTESAHLEILAPWLNLARTAAARADADAEVLRALSGVARRLGVASEALAWCEAALALEDSAAGRTASTLVMLGYAQRDTEDPAAAAATWSAAFALDPSSALIPLDLADLAFTAGDFTAAHTWAERTLENDPASIKARGAVLAAQYRASVSTDGSDDRAGDVDALIDLTLLAHNHPGTDYLRQLGCPANFGHWSRGVITRRASGSPASLGRLRGESHSRSPSEGVG
;
A
#
# COMPACT_ATOMS: atom_id res chain seq x y z
N MET A 1 14.21 24.13 -2.35
CA MET A 1 13.66 23.35 -3.49
C MET A 1 14.83 22.77 -4.26
N ALA A 2 15.01 21.45 -4.24
CA ALA A 2 15.90 20.82 -5.22
C ALA A 2 15.17 20.84 -6.57
N ALA A 3 15.56 21.76 -7.46
CA ALA A 3 15.12 21.71 -8.84
C ALA A 3 15.72 20.46 -9.47
N ALA A 4 14.90 19.60 -10.09
CA ALA A 4 15.44 18.50 -10.88
C ALA A 4 16.16 19.12 -12.09
N PRO A 5 17.50 18.93 -12.23
CA PRO A 5 18.25 19.55 -13.31
C PRO A 5 17.83 19.05 -14.71
N TRP A 6 17.01 17.99 -14.77
CA TRP A 6 16.53 17.37 -16.00
C TRP A 6 15.11 17.79 -16.43
N PHE A 7 14.40 18.67 -15.69
CA PHE A 7 13.14 19.27 -16.14
C PHE A 7 13.13 20.78 -15.91
N THR A 8 13.12 21.56 -16.98
CA THR A 8 12.92 23.03 -16.92
C THR A 8 11.43 23.36 -16.91
N PRO A 9 10.98 24.43 -16.22
CA PRO A 9 9.59 24.87 -16.24
C PRO A 9 9.01 25.01 -17.65
N GLU A 10 9.80 25.52 -18.59
CA GLU A 10 9.42 25.74 -19.99
C GLU A 10 9.12 24.42 -20.70
N ALA A 11 10.01 23.42 -20.55
CA ALA A 11 9.82 22.10 -21.13
C ALA A 11 8.55 21.41 -20.60
N VAL A 12 8.28 21.51 -19.30
CA VAL A 12 7.06 20.94 -18.68
C VAL A 12 5.79 21.54 -19.29
N GLN A 13 5.79 22.83 -19.67
CA GLN A 13 4.61 23.43 -20.27
C GLN A 13 4.28 22.89 -21.67
N THR A 14 5.30 22.45 -22.41
CA THR A 14 5.12 21.94 -23.78
C THR A 14 4.66 20.48 -23.86
N VAL A 15 4.84 19.71 -22.78
CA VAL A 15 4.47 18.30 -22.74
C VAL A 15 3.00 18.16 -22.29
N PRO A 16 2.16 17.39 -23.00
CA PRO A 16 0.77 17.13 -22.57
C PRO A 16 0.70 16.49 -21.19
N THR A 17 -0.30 16.86 -20.38
CA THR A 17 -0.52 16.32 -19.01
C THR A 17 -0.50 14.81 -18.96
N ARG A 18 -1.15 14.14 -19.92
CA ARG A 18 -1.18 12.67 -20.02
C ARG A 18 0.22 12.05 -20.12
N GLN A 19 1.16 12.68 -20.83
CA GLN A 19 2.52 12.18 -20.92
C GLN A 19 3.32 12.42 -19.63
N LEU A 20 3.07 13.56 -18.96
CA LEU A 20 3.64 13.81 -17.64
C LEU A 20 3.18 12.76 -16.62
N VAL A 21 1.89 12.41 -16.62
CA VAL A 21 1.32 11.35 -15.78
C VAL A 21 2.04 10.02 -16.00
N VAL A 22 2.25 9.61 -17.26
CA VAL A 22 2.96 8.36 -17.58
C VAL A 22 4.36 8.36 -16.97
N ALA A 23 5.11 9.45 -17.14
CA ALA A 23 6.46 9.57 -16.62
C ALA A 23 6.50 9.49 -15.08
N VAL A 24 5.64 10.26 -14.39
CA VAL A 24 5.59 10.25 -12.92
C VAL A 24 5.12 8.90 -12.40
N LYS A 25 4.11 8.30 -13.02
CA LYS A 25 3.58 6.99 -12.63
C LYS A 25 4.65 5.91 -12.72
N GLN A 26 5.41 5.85 -13.80
CA GLN A 26 6.49 4.86 -13.97
C GLN A 26 7.52 4.92 -12.83
N VAL A 27 7.93 6.12 -12.44
CA VAL A 27 8.88 6.30 -11.33
C VAL A 27 8.26 5.88 -10.00
N THR A 28 7.03 6.32 -9.71
CA THR A 28 6.38 5.96 -8.44
C THR A 28 6.02 4.48 -8.33
N ASP A 29 5.66 3.83 -9.45
CA ASP A 29 5.41 2.38 -9.47
C ASP A 29 6.70 1.59 -9.19
N ALA A 30 7.85 2.07 -9.68
CA ALA A 30 9.15 1.44 -9.45
C ALA A 30 9.60 1.56 -7.98
N VAL A 31 9.25 2.66 -7.31
CA VAL A 31 9.64 2.89 -5.90
C VAL A 31 8.62 2.33 -4.90
N GLY A 32 7.34 2.25 -5.27
CA GLY A 32 6.28 1.79 -4.38
C GLY A 32 5.85 2.85 -3.36
N TYR A 33 5.34 2.40 -2.21
CA TYR A 33 4.98 3.30 -1.10
C TYR A 33 6.22 3.74 -0.35
N VAL A 34 6.35 5.05 -0.14
CA VAL A 34 7.52 5.64 0.49
C VAL A 34 7.22 6.01 1.94
N THR A 35 7.95 5.41 2.88
CA THR A 35 7.75 5.62 4.33
C THR A 35 8.88 6.42 4.98
N GLU A 36 10.04 6.48 4.33
CA GLU A 36 11.24 7.16 4.81
C GLU A 36 11.37 8.58 4.22
N SER A 37 11.59 9.58 5.07
CA SER A 37 11.68 10.98 4.66
C SER A 37 12.78 11.25 3.64
N ALA A 38 13.91 10.56 3.71
CA ALA A 38 15.02 10.71 2.76
C ALA A 38 14.62 10.34 1.32
N HIS A 39 13.78 9.32 1.15
CA HIS A 39 13.26 8.95 -0.18
C HIS A 39 12.26 9.98 -0.71
N LEU A 40 11.47 10.61 0.17
CA LEU A 40 10.56 11.69 -0.23
C LEU A 40 11.31 12.91 -0.75
N GLU A 41 12.46 13.24 -0.17
CA GLU A 41 13.31 14.35 -0.67
C GLU A 41 13.84 14.07 -2.09
N ILE A 42 14.25 12.84 -2.37
CA ILE A 42 14.68 12.40 -3.72
C ILE A 42 13.52 12.50 -4.72
N LEU A 43 12.30 12.21 -4.28
CA LEU A 43 11.10 12.21 -5.12
C LEU A 43 10.39 13.57 -5.19
N ALA A 44 10.85 14.57 -4.42
CA ALA A 44 10.25 15.90 -4.41
C ALA A 44 10.11 16.53 -5.81
N PRO A 45 11.06 16.38 -6.76
CA PRO A 45 10.86 16.90 -8.10
C PRO A 45 9.73 16.21 -8.88
N TRP A 46 9.52 14.91 -8.67
CA TRP A 46 8.43 14.16 -9.29
C TRP A 46 7.07 14.55 -8.72
N LEU A 47 7.01 14.81 -7.41
CA LEU A 47 5.81 15.35 -6.78
C LEU A 47 5.49 16.76 -7.28
N ASN A 48 6.50 17.62 -7.44
CA ASN A 48 6.30 18.95 -8.00
C ASN A 48 5.82 18.89 -9.45
N LEU A 49 6.34 17.96 -10.25
CA LEU A 49 5.87 17.73 -11.62
C LEU A 49 4.39 17.28 -11.63
N ALA A 50 4.00 16.39 -10.71
CA ALA A 50 2.60 15.99 -10.53
C ALA A 50 1.70 17.18 -10.18
N ARG A 51 2.11 18.03 -9.22
CA ARG A 51 1.38 19.25 -8.85
C ARG A 51 1.21 20.20 -10.03
N THR A 52 2.29 20.42 -10.80
CA THR A 52 2.22 21.24 -12.01
C THR A 52 1.25 20.64 -13.02
N ALA A 53 1.29 19.33 -13.26
CA ALA A 53 0.38 18.66 -14.18
C ALA A 53 -1.09 18.77 -13.73
N ALA A 54 -1.37 18.57 -12.44
CA ALA A 54 -2.72 18.66 -11.88
C ALA A 54 -3.33 20.06 -11.97
N ALA A 55 -2.50 21.11 -11.95
CA ALA A 55 -2.95 22.50 -12.03
C ALA A 55 -3.20 23.01 -13.46
N ARG A 56 -2.94 22.20 -14.50
CA ARG A 56 -3.09 22.62 -15.89
C ARG A 56 -4.52 22.51 -16.38
N ALA A 57 -4.89 23.39 -17.31
CA ALA A 57 -6.22 23.42 -17.91
C ALA A 57 -6.55 22.18 -18.75
N ASP A 58 -5.54 21.46 -19.26
CA ASP A 58 -5.69 20.19 -19.97
C ASP A 58 -5.65 18.95 -19.05
N ALA A 59 -5.74 19.14 -17.72
CA ALA A 59 -5.90 18.03 -16.77
C ALA A 59 -7.37 17.61 -16.71
N ASP A 60 -7.68 16.45 -17.29
CA ASP A 60 -9.00 15.82 -17.20
C ASP A 60 -9.14 14.91 -15.95
N ALA A 61 -10.32 14.33 -15.76
CA ALA A 61 -10.60 13.45 -14.62
C ALA A 61 -9.64 12.25 -14.55
N GLU A 62 -9.25 11.69 -15.70
CA GLU A 62 -8.34 10.55 -15.77
C GLU A 62 -6.94 10.94 -15.29
N VAL A 63 -6.45 12.10 -15.73
CA VAL A 63 -5.17 12.68 -15.29
C VAL A 63 -5.19 12.91 -13.79
N LEU A 64 -6.21 13.59 -13.26
CA LEU A 64 -6.30 13.90 -11.84
C LEU A 64 -6.39 12.63 -10.97
N ARG A 65 -7.19 11.64 -11.38
CA ARG A 65 -7.26 10.33 -10.74
C ARG A 65 -5.92 9.59 -10.75
N ALA A 66 -5.16 9.66 -11.85
CA ALA A 66 -3.86 9.01 -11.91
C ALA A 66 -2.83 9.71 -11.01
N LEU A 67 -2.83 11.04 -10.97
CA LEU A 67 -1.96 11.84 -10.12
C LEU A 67 -2.31 11.67 -8.63
N SER A 68 -3.57 11.45 -8.26
CA SER A 68 -3.91 11.16 -6.87
C SER A 68 -3.24 9.87 -6.38
N GLY A 69 -3.15 8.85 -7.24
CA GLY A 69 -2.41 7.63 -6.92
C GLY A 69 -0.92 7.85 -6.67
N VAL A 70 -0.31 8.79 -7.40
CA VAL A 70 1.05 9.26 -7.15
C VAL A 70 1.14 9.96 -5.79
N ALA A 71 0.27 10.95 -5.54
CA ALA A 71 0.24 11.72 -4.31
C ALA A 71 0.12 10.83 -3.05
N ARG A 72 -0.75 9.82 -3.10
CA ARG A 72 -0.91 8.83 -2.02
C ARG A 72 0.39 8.10 -1.70
N ARG A 73 1.09 7.58 -2.73
CA ARG A 73 2.35 6.82 -2.53
C ARG A 73 3.48 7.67 -2.00
N LEU A 74 3.44 8.96 -2.28
CA LEU A 74 4.38 9.97 -1.78
C LEU A 74 3.93 10.61 -0.45
N GLY A 75 2.86 10.10 0.17
CA GLY A 75 2.44 10.50 1.51
C GLY A 75 1.75 11.86 1.60
N VAL A 76 1.33 12.45 0.48
CA VAL A 76 0.57 13.72 0.46
C VAL A 76 -0.93 13.45 0.26
N ALA A 77 -1.53 12.80 1.27
CA ALA A 77 -2.90 12.30 1.22
C ALA A 77 -3.96 13.40 0.99
N SER A 78 -3.76 14.60 1.55
CA SER A 78 -4.68 15.73 1.36
C SER A 78 -4.71 16.23 -0.10
N GLU A 79 -3.57 16.25 -0.77
CA GLU A 79 -3.50 16.59 -2.20
C GLU A 79 -4.15 15.50 -3.06
N ALA A 80 -3.93 14.22 -2.70
CA ALA A 80 -4.60 13.11 -3.38
C ALA A 80 -6.12 13.21 -3.26
N LEU A 81 -6.64 13.54 -2.08
CA LEU A 81 -8.06 13.72 -1.83
C LEU A 81 -8.62 14.85 -2.71
N ALA A 82 -7.98 16.03 -2.69
CA ALA A 82 -8.40 17.17 -3.50
C ALA A 82 -8.40 16.86 -5.00
N TRP A 83 -7.42 16.12 -5.51
CA TRP A 83 -7.38 15.73 -6.92
C TRP A 83 -8.44 14.69 -7.28
N CYS A 84 -8.74 13.75 -6.38
CA CYS A 84 -9.87 12.83 -6.57
C CYS A 84 -11.22 13.55 -6.59
N GLU A 85 -11.43 14.52 -5.70
CA GLU A 85 -12.65 15.34 -5.67
C GLU A 85 -12.79 16.18 -6.94
N ALA A 86 -11.70 16.77 -7.42
CA ALA A 86 -11.69 17.50 -8.69
C ALA A 86 -11.96 16.58 -9.89
N ALA A 87 -11.40 15.37 -9.90
CA ALA A 87 -11.70 14.36 -10.92
C ALA A 87 -13.19 13.99 -10.93
N LEU A 88 -13.76 13.78 -9.74
CA LEU A 88 -15.17 13.45 -9.59
C LEU A 88 -16.09 14.59 -10.06
N ALA A 89 -15.74 15.84 -9.76
CA ALA A 89 -16.49 17.01 -10.23
C ALA A 89 -16.49 17.11 -11.78
N LEU A 90 -15.37 16.76 -12.42
CA LEU A 90 -15.28 16.71 -13.89
C LEU A 90 -16.14 15.57 -14.45
N GLU A 91 -16.14 14.38 -13.86
CA GLU A 91 -16.99 13.25 -14.28
C GLU A 91 -18.49 13.54 -14.09
N ASP A 92 -18.87 14.20 -13.00
CA ASP A 92 -20.26 14.61 -12.76
C ASP A 92 -20.76 15.59 -13.84
N SER A 93 -19.85 16.39 -14.41
CA SER A 93 -20.15 17.24 -15.56
C SER A 93 -20.14 16.49 -16.90
N ALA A 94 -19.52 15.30 -16.95
CA ALA A 94 -19.19 14.57 -18.17
C ALA A 94 -19.64 13.10 -18.10
N ALA A 95 -20.89 12.85 -18.50
CA ALA A 95 -21.49 11.52 -18.74
C ALA A 95 -21.56 10.54 -17.54
N GLY A 96 -21.03 10.90 -16.37
CA GLY A 96 -21.24 10.17 -15.12
C GLY A 96 -19.95 9.64 -14.47
N ARG A 97 -20.06 9.33 -13.17
CA ARG A 97 -18.98 8.84 -12.32
C ARG A 97 -18.47 7.49 -12.76
N THR A 98 -17.16 7.28 -12.66
CA THR A 98 -16.55 5.97 -12.91
C THR A 98 -16.21 5.26 -11.59
N ALA A 99 -16.30 3.92 -11.61
CA ALA A 99 -15.85 3.09 -10.47
C ALA A 99 -14.38 3.38 -10.12
N SER A 100 -13.53 3.63 -11.12
CA SER A 100 -12.10 3.90 -10.93
C SER A 100 -11.82 5.18 -10.14
N THR A 101 -12.59 6.25 -10.36
CA THR A 101 -12.45 7.51 -9.63
C THR A 101 -12.91 7.35 -8.18
N LEU A 102 -14.03 6.66 -7.95
CA LEU A 102 -14.50 6.35 -6.60
C LEU A 102 -13.50 5.45 -5.85
N VAL A 103 -12.92 4.44 -6.50
CA VAL A 103 -11.87 3.61 -5.89
C VAL A 103 -10.71 4.47 -5.41
N MET A 104 -10.21 5.37 -6.25
CA MET A 104 -9.10 6.26 -5.88
C MET A 104 -9.47 7.29 -4.82
N LEU A 105 -10.72 7.76 -4.80
CA LEU A 105 -11.23 8.65 -3.75
C LEU A 105 -11.28 7.93 -2.40
N GLY A 106 -11.85 6.72 -2.32
CA GLY A 106 -11.90 5.96 -1.07
C GLY A 106 -10.50 5.64 -0.53
N TYR A 107 -9.56 5.36 -1.44
CA TYR A 107 -8.15 5.21 -1.14
C TYR A 107 -7.53 6.48 -0.54
N ALA A 108 -7.83 7.66 -1.07
CA ALA A 108 -7.36 8.92 -0.52
C ALA A 108 -8.00 9.22 0.85
N GLN A 109 -9.30 8.97 1.01
CA GLN A 109 -10.04 9.13 2.27
C GLN A 109 -9.48 8.25 3.39
N ARG A 110 -9.16 6.99 3.07
CA ARG A 110 -8.49 6.09 4.02
C ARG A 110 -7.14 6.65 4.45
N ASP A 111 -6.34 7.15 3.51
CA ASP A 111 -5.02 7.70 3.79
C ASP A 111 -5.08 9.04 4.56
N THR A 112 -6.23 9.74 4.54
CA THR A 112 -6.52 10.91 5.39
C THR A 112 -7.21 10.53 6.71
N GLU A 113 -7.20 9.25 7.09
CA GLU A 113 -7.78 8.74 8.33
C GLU A 113 -9.30 8.93 8.46
N ASP A 114 -10.02 8.93 7.33
CA ASP A 114 -11.49 8.90 7.28
C ASP A 114 -11.99 7.54 6.72
N PRO A 115 -11.95 6.47 7.55
CA PRO A 115 -12.36 5.13 7.12
C PRO A 115 -13.87 5.03 6.83
N ALA A 116 -14.70 5.87 7.45
CA ALA A 116 -16.14 5.86 7.23
C ALA A 116 -16.48 6.41 5.83
N ALA A 117 -15.87 7.54 5.44
CA ALA A 117 -16.01 8.07 4.09
C ALA A 117 -15.45 7.09 3.06
N ALA A 118 -14.28 6.48 3.33
CA ALA A 118 -13.69 5.48 2.45
C ALA A 118 -14.64 4.30 2.20
N ALA A 119 -15.25 3.74 3.27
CA ALA A 119 -16.21 2.63 3.15
C ALA A 119 -17.45 3.00 2.32
N ALA A 120 -18.00 4.20 2.54
CA ALA A 120 -19.15 4.68 1.76
C ALA A 120 -18.79 4.84 0.27
N THR A 121 -17.64 5.45 -0.02
CA THR A 121 -17.16 5.67 -1.38
C THR A 121 -16.86 4.36 -2.10
N TRP A 122 -16.22 3.40 -1.44
CA TRP A 122 -15.96 2.09 -2.02
C TRP A 122 -17.22 1.24 -2.20
N SER A 123 -18.19 1.36 -1.31
CA SER A 123 -19.50 0.73 -1.52
C SER A 123 -20.18 1.27 -2.79
N ALA A 124 -20.11 2.59 -3.02
CA ALA A 124 -20.60 3.19 -4.26
C ALA A 124 -19.79 2.74 -5.50
N ALA A 125 -18.47 2.60 -5.37
CA ALA A 125 -17.62 2.09 -6.44
C ALA A 125 -17.98 0.64 -6.82
N PHE A 126 -18.20 -0.22 -5.82
CA PHE A 126 -18.61 -1.61 -6.02
C PHE A 126 -20.01 -1.72 -6.65
N ALA A 127 -20.92 -0.80 -6.33
CA ALA A 127 -22.24 -0.76 -6.96
C ALA A 127 -22.16 -0.43 -8.46
N LEU A 128 -21.14 0.32 -8.90
CA LEU A 128 -20.89 0.59 -10.33
C LEU A 128 -20.19 -0.58 -11.04
N ASP A 129 -19.30 -1.27 -10.35
CA ASP A 129 -18.60 -2.46 -10.87
C ASP A 129 -18.52 -3.58 -9.82
N PRO A 130 -19.54 -4.46 -9.78
CA PRO A 130 -19.57 -5.60 -8.85
C PRO A 130 -18.53 -6.67 -9.15
N SER A 131 -17.88 -6.64 -10.32
CA SER A 131 -16.89 -7.64 -10.72
C SER A 131 -15.50 -7.39 -10.12
N SER A 132 -15.29 -6.22 -9.50
CA SER A 132 -14.03 -5.88 -8.86
C SER A 132 -13.77 -6.78 -7.65
N ALA A 133 -12.73 -7.63 -7.73
CA ALA A 133 -12.30 -8.47 -6.60
C ALA A 133 -11.59 -7.67 -5.50
N LEU A 134 -11.02 -6.50 -5.82
CA LEU A 134 -10.20 -5.73 -4.87
C LEU A 134 -11.05 -4.97 -3.85
N ILE A 135 -12.16 -4.37 -4.28
CA ILE A 135 -12.98 -3.51 -3.43
C ILE A 135 -13.59 -4.25 -2.23
N PRO A 136 -14.17 -5.47 -2.38
CA PRO A 136 -14.70 -6.21 -1.25
C PRO A 136 -13.64 -6.53 -0.20
N LEU A 137 -12.37 -6.74 -0.59
CA LEU A 137 -11.31 -7.02 0.38
C LEU A 137 -10.94 -5.77 1.18
N ASP A 138 -10.84 -4.61 0.52
CA ASP A 138 -10.60 -3.33 1.22
C ASP A 138 -11.77 -2.98 2.17
N LEU A 139 -13.02 -3.28 1.79
CA LEU A 139 -14.18 -3.12 2.67
C LEU A 139 -14.16 -4.10 3.86
N ALA A 140 -13.71 -5.33 3.64
CA ALA A 140 -13.50 -6.30 4.72
C ALA A 140 -12.45 -5.80 5.72
N ASP A 141 -11.34 -5.24 5.24
CA ASP A 141 -10.28 -4.68 6.08
C ASP A 141 -10.77 -3.49 6.93
N LEU A 142 -11.57 -2.59 6.35
CA LEU A 142 -12.16 -1.47 7.09
C LEU A 142 -13.14 -1.96 8.16
N ALA A 143 -14.03 -2.89 7.81
CA ALA A 143 -14.98 -3.47 8.76
C ALA A 143 -14.24 -4.20 9.90
N PHE A 144 -13.20 -4.97 9.57
CA PHE A 144 -12.37 -5.68 10.54
C PHE A 144 -11.68 -4.71 11.50
N THR A 145 -11.14 -3.60 10.98
CA THR A 145 -10.50 -2.54 11.78
C THR A 145 -11.50 -1.82 12.67
N ALA A 146 -12.74 -1.64 12.21
CA ALA A 146 -13.83 -1.07 13.00
C ALA A 146 -14.40 -2.03 14.05
N GLY A 147 -13.96 -3.30 14.07
CA GLY A 147 -14.47 -4.33 14.97
C GLY A 147 -15.78 -4.96 14.52
N ASP A 148 -16.30 -4.59 13.34
CA ASP A 148 -17.46 -5.23 12.72
C ASP A 148 -17.01 -6.50 11.99
N PHE A 149 -16.73 -7.54 12.77
CA PHE A 149 -16.21 -8.81 12.26
C PHE A 149 -17.24 -9.56 11.40
N THR A 150 -18.54 -9.34 11.62
CA THR A 150 -19.60 -9.92 10.78
C THR A 150 -19.60 -9.29 9.39
N ALA A 151 -19.52 -7.96 9.30
CA ALA A 151 -19.40 -7.30 8.00
C ALA A 151 -18.06 -7.64 7.33
N ALA A 152 -16.96 -7.72 8.08
CA ALA A 152 -15.66 -8.12 7.57
C ALA A 152 -15.69 -9.50 6.91
N HIS A 153 -16.30 -10.48 7.59
CA HIS A 153 -16.49 -11.83 7.08
C HIS A 153 -17.30 -11.83 5.78
N THR A 154 -18.44 -11.14 5.77
CA THR A 154 -19.32 -11.03 4.59
C THR A 154 -18.59 -10.44 3.38
N TRP A 155 -17.82 -9.38 3.58
CA TRP A 155 -17.08 -8.73 2.49
C TRP A 155 -15.90 -9.59 2.00
N ALA A 156 -15.23 -10.31 2.88
CA ALA A 156 -14.16 -11.23 2.51
C ALA A 156 -14.68 -12.44 1.71
N GLU A 157 -15.86 -12.96 2.03
CA GLU A 157 -16.52 -14.00 1.24
C GLU A 157 -16.85 -13.52 -0.17
N ARG A 158 -17.34 -12.28 -0.32
CA ARG A 158 -17.55 -11.67 -1.65
C ARG A 158 -16.26 -11.55 -2.47
N THR A 159 -15.11 -11.30 -1.82
CA THR A 159 -13.83 -11.38 -2.53
C THR A 159 -13.57 -12.79 -3.06
N LEU A 160 -13.90 -13.84 -2.31
CA LEU A 160 -13.71 -15.24 -2.73
C LEU A 160 -14.70 -15.68 -3.81
N GLU A 161 -15.90 -15.10 -3.86
CA GLU A 161 -16.83 -15.31 -4.97
C GLU A 161 -16.23 -14.84 -6.30
N ASN A 162 -15.54 -13.68 -6.28
CA ASN A 162 -14.89 -13.11 -7.46
C ASN A 162 -13.50 -13.70 -7.75
N ASP A 163 -12.73 -14.04 -6.71
CA ASP A 163 -11.41 -14.67 -6.80
C ASP A 163 -11.26 -15.80 -5.76
N PRO A 164 -11.69 -17.04 -6.11
CA PRO A 164 -11.59 -18.19 -5.22
C PRO A 164 -10.14 -18.56 -4.83
N ALA A 165 -9.15 -18.10 -5.59
CA ALA A 165 -7.74 -18.37 -5.32
C ALA A 165 -7.10 -17.33 -4.38
N SER A 166 -7.84 -16.29 -3.97
CA SER A 166 -7.32 -15.22 -3.12
C SER A 166 -6.95 -15.72 -1.73
N ILE A 167 -5.64 -15.91 -1.52
CA ILE A 167 -5.07 -16.27 -0.22
C ILE A 167 -5.35 -15.20 0.83
N LYS A 168 -5.36 -13.92 0.43
CA LYS A 168 -5.69 -12.81 1.35
C LYS A 168 -7.13 -12.90 1.83
N ALA A 169 -8.09 -13.08 0.92
CA ALA A 169 -9.50 -13.17 1.29
C ALA A 169 -9.79 -14.40 2.15
N ARG A 170 -9.15 -15.55 1.86
CA ARG A 170 -9.21 -16.72 2.76
C ARG A 170 -8.73 -16.39 4.16
N GLY A 171 -7.61 -15.68 4.28
CA GLY A 171 -7.11 -15.21 5.57
C GLY A 171 -8.09 -14.27 6.28
N ALA A 172 -8.68 -13.32 5.55
CA ALA A 172 -9.64 -12.36 6.08
C ALA A 172 -10.92 -13.05 6.61
N VAL A 173 -11.44 -14.05 5.88
CA VAL A 173 -12.56 -14.90 6.32
C VAL A 173 -12.23 -15.57 7.65
N LEU A 174 -11.10 -16.28 7.73
CA LEU A 174 -10.70 -17.01 8.94
C LEU A 174 -10.48 -16.08 10.13
N ALA A 175 -9.83 -14.94 9.90
CA ALA A 175 -9.61 -13.94 10.93
C ALA A 175 -10.94 -13.36 11.45
N ALA A 176 -11.87 -13.02 10.55
CA ALA A 176 -13.17 -12.47 10.90
C ALA A 176 -14.04 -13.51 11.64
N GLN A 177 -14.03 -14.78 11.22
CA GLN A 177 -14.72 -15.89 11.90
C GLN A 177 -14.22 -16.09 13.33
N TYR A 178 -12.90 -16.17 13.51
CA TYR A 178 -12.30 -16.26 14.84
C TYR A 178 -12.70 -15.06 15.71
N ARG A 179 -12.65 -13.84 15.17
CA ARG A 179 -12.96 -12.64 15.96
C ARG A 179 -14.44 -12.49 16.29
N ALA A 180 -15.33 -12.82 15.37
CA ALA A 180 -16.77 -12.78 15.60
C ALA A 180 -17.24 -13.82 16.64
N SER A 181 -16.48 -14.90 16.81
CA SER A 181 -16.78 -15.97 17.78
C SER A 181 -16.18 -15.72 19.17
N VAL A 182 -15.19 -14.82 19.31
CA VAL A 182 -14.73 -14.34 20.61
C VAL A 182 -15.78 -13.38 21.18
N SER A 183 -16.40 -13.74 22.31
CA SER A 183 -17.39 -12.89 22.98
C SER A 183 -16.76 -11.57 23.45
N THR A 184 -17.40 -10.45 23.17
CA THR A 184 -17.05 -9.14 23.73
C THR A 184 -17.54 -8.92 25.16
N ASP A 185 -18.35 -9.84 25.71
CA ASP A 185 -19.09 -9.65 26.97
C ASP A 185 -18.30 -10.03 28.22
N GLY A 186 -16.98 -10.26 28.12
CA GLY A 186 -16.11 -10.52 29.27
C GLY A 186 -16.43 -11.82 30.04
N SER A 187 -17.29 -12.68 29.49
CA SER A 187 -17.46 -14.05 29.99
C SER A 187 -16.35 -14.93 29.42
N ASP A 188 -15.36 -15.21 30.26
CA ASP A 188 -14.06 -15.85 29.95
C ASP A 188 -14.12 -17.28 29.38
N ASP A 189 -15.31 -17.84 29.08
CA ASP A 189 -15.49 -19.28 28.88
C ASP A 189 -15.76 -19.73 27.44
N ARG A 190 -15.80 -18.83 26.46
CA ARG A 190 -15.76 -19.23 25.04
C ARG A 190 -14.46 -18.81 24.41
N ALA A 191 -13.51 -19.74 24.36
CA ALA A 191 -12.47 -19.69 23.34
C ALA A 191 -13.17 -19.45 22.00
N GLY A 192 -12.72 -18.45 21.24
CA GLY A 192 -13.24 -18.22 19.89
C GLY A 192 -13.07 -19.46 19.01
N ASP A 193 -13.45 -19.37 17.75
CA ASP A 193 -13.29 -20.46 16.78
C ASP A 193 -11.79 -20.79 16.59
N VAL A 194 -11.29 -21.69 17.44
CA VAL A 194 -9.88 -22.07 17.50
C VAL A 194 -9.47 -22.75 16.19
N ASP A 195 -10.39 -23.45 15.53
CA ASP A 195 -10.13 -24.08 14.23
C ASP A 195 -9.84 -23.01 13.18
N ALA A 196 -10.63 -21.92 13.14
CA ALA A 196 -10.36 -20.79 12.26
C ALA A 196 -8.99 -20.13 12.53
N LEU A 197 -8.58 -20.03 13.81
CA LEU A 197 -7.26 -19.50 14.18
C LEU A 197 -6.11 -20.44 13.77
N ILE A 198 -6.29 -21.76 13.95
CA ILE A 198 -5.33 -22.77 13.51
C ILE A 198 -5.17 -22.70 11.99
N ASP A 199 -6.28 -22.68 11.26
CA ASP A 199 -6.29 -22.59 9.80
C ASP A 199 -5.64 -21.31 9.30
N LEU A 200 -5.89 -20.16 9.95
CA LEU A 200 -5.22 -18.90 9.62
C LEU A 200 -3.71 -19.02 9.83
N THR A 201 -3.28 -19.66 10.93
CA THR A 201 -1.86 -19.85 11.25
C THR A 201 -1.18 -20.77 10.24
N LEU A 202 -1.83 -21.87 9.85
CA LEU A 202 -1.35 -22.78 8.82
C LEU A 202 -1.29 -22.09 7.45
N LEU A 203 -2.30 -21.28 7.11
CA LEU A 203 -2.31 -20.49 5.88
C LEU A 203 -1.14 -19.50 5.85
N ALA A 204 -0.91 -18.77 6.95
CA ALA A 204 0.23 -17.85 7.07
C ALA A 204 1.58 -18.58 6.98
N HIS A 205 1.69 -19.76 7.57
CA HIS A 205 2.88 -20.61 7.50
C HIS A 205 3.17 -21.07 6.06
N ASN A 206 2.14 -21.49 5.33
CA ASN A 206 2.27 -21.97 3.94
C ASN A 206 2.48 -20.83 2.93
N HIS A 207 2.18 -19.58 3.30
CA HIS A 207 2.33 -18.41 2.45
C HIS A 207 3.15 -17.30 3.13
N PRO A 208 4.44 -17.54 3.45
CA PRO A 208 5.25 -16.62 4.24
C PRO A 208 5.50 -15.27 3.57
N GLY A 209 5.38 -15.19 2.24
CA GLY A 209 5.48 -13.96 1.45
C GLY A 209 4.24 -13.07 1.52
N THR A 210 3.15 -13.51 2.14
CA THR A 210 1.91 -12.74 2.28
C THR A 210 1.88 -12.04 3.64
N ASP A 211 2.56 -10.88 3.74
CA ASP A 211 2.63 -10.08 4.98
C ASP A 211 1.25 -9.83 5.62
N TYR A 212 0.23 -9.67 4.78
CA TYR A 212 -1.17 -9.49 5.18
C TYR A 212 -1.68 -10.57 6.15
N LEU A 213 -1.35 -11.85 5.92
CA LEU A 213 -1.80 -12.95 6.80
C LEU A 213 -1.19 -12.85 8.20
N ARG A 214 0.07 -12.42 8.30
CA ARG A 214 0.75 -12.21 9.59
C ARG A 214 0.11 -11.06 10.37
N GLN A 215 -0.38 -10.05 9.68
CA GLN A 215 -1.02 -8.90 10.30
C GLN A 215 -2.38 -9.27 10.90
N LEU A 216 -3.19 -10.05 10.18
CA LEU A 216 -4.50 -10.52 10.66
C LEU A 216 -4.44 -11.32 11.96
N GLY A 217 -3.36 -12.09 12.17
CA GLY A 217 -3.16 -12.90 13.37
C GLY A 217 -2.59 -12.14 14.58
N CYS A 218 -2.20 -10.86 14.45
CA CYS A 218 -1.50 -10.13 15.51
C CYS A 218 -2.44 -9.21 16.32
N PRO A 219 -2.61 -9.41 17.64
CA PRO A 219 -3.44 -8.56 18.49
C PRO A 219 -2.97 -7.10 18.63
N ALA A 220 -1.71 -6.79 18.31
CA ALA A 220 -1.06 -5.52 18.67
C ALA A 220 -0.97 -4.48 17.54
N ASN A 221 -1.42 -4.80 16.31
CA ASN A 221 -1.25 -3.92 15.13
C ASN A 221 -2.48 -3.10 14.74
N PHE A 222 -3.50 -3.04 15.60
CA PHE A 222 -4.75 -2.30 15.34
C PHE A 222 -4.54 -0.78 15.55
N GLY A 223 -3.89 -0.14 14.58
CA GLY A 223 -3.67 1.31 14.56
C GLY A 223 -2.65 1.83 13.53
N HIS A 224 -1.91 0.96 12.83
CA HIS A 224 -0.83 1.38 11.91
C HIS A 224 -1.00 0.88 10.47
N TRP A 225 -2.23 0.76 9.99
CA TRP A 225 -2.52 0.52 8.57
C TRP A 225 -2.09 1.70 7.65
N SER A 226 -1.67 2.84 8.23
CA SER A 226 -1.35 4.08 7.52
C SER A 226 0.03 4.12 6.86
N ARG A 227 0.87 3.08 6.95
CA ARG A 227 2.10 2.99 6.15
C ARG A 227 2.35 1.57 5.70
N GLY A 228 2.47 1.37 4.38
CA GLY A 228 2.90 0.12 3.79
C GLY A 228 4.26 -0.31 4.36
N VAL A 229 4.24 -1.17 5.38
CA VAL A 229 5.42 -1.87 5.87
C VAL A 229 5.63 -3.08 4.96
N ILE A 230 6.19 -2.83 3.78
CA ILE A 230 6.94 -3.83 3.03
C ILE A 230 8.41 -3.58 3.36
N THR A 231 8.86 -4.00 4.54
CA THR A 231 10.30 -4.09 4.80
C THR A 231 10.82 -5.33 4.09
N ARG A 232 11.28 -5.18 2.84
CA ARG A 232 12.26 -6.11 2.28
C ARG A 232 13.53 -5.98 3.10
N ARG A 233 13.79 -6.96 3.95
CA ARG A 233 15.12 -7.18 4.52
C ARG A 233 16.05 -7.46 3.35
N ALA A 234 16.91 -6.50 3.01
CA ALA A 234 17.96 -6.69 2.04
C ALA A 234 18.82 -7.88 2.48
N SER A 235 18.73 -8.99 1.74
CA SER A 235 19.67 -10.09 1.85
C SER A 235 21.02 -9.58 1.33
N GLY A 236 21.85 -9.07 2.23
CA GLY A 236 23.26 -8.82 1.95
C GLY A 236 23.93 -10.13 1.57
N SER A 237 24.36 -10.22 0.32
CA SER A 237 25.29 -11.26 -0.14
C SER A 237 26.69 -10.93 0.40
N PRO A 238 27.40 -11.84 1.08
CA PRO A 238 28.79 -11.62 1.45
C PRO A 238 29.69 -11.90 0.24
N ALA A 239 29.94 -10.88 -0.57
CA ALA A 239 31.08 -10.85 -1.47
C ALA A 239 32.32 -10.39 -0.68
N SER A 240 33.07 -11.32 -0.09
CA SER A 240 34.49 -11.12 0.26
C SER A 240 35.18 -12.44 0.59
N LEU A 241 35.57 -13.19 -0.44
CA LEU A 241 36.67 -14.14 -0.36
C LEU A 241 37.65 -13.88 -1.50
N GLY A 242 38.51 -12.89 -1.26
CA GLY A 242 39.60 -12.47 -2.12
C GLY A 242 40.91 -12.37 -1.33
N ARG A 243 41.43 -13.51 -0.91
CA ARG A 243 42.86 -13.91 -0.96
C ARG A 243 43.90 -12.78 -0.79
N LEU A 244 44.49 -12.63 0.40
CA LEU A 244 45.86 -12.08 0.55
C LEU A 244 46.67 -12.83 1.62
N ARG A 245 47.58 -13.66 1.11
CA ARG A 245 48.98 -13.85 1.51
C ARG A 245 49.33 -13.85 3.00
N GLY A 246 49.69 -15.04 3.49
CA GLY A 246 50.61 -15.18 4.61
C GLY A 246 52.03 -14.81 4.18
N GLU A 247 52.63 -13.84 4.87
CA GLU A 247 54.08 -13.68 4.95
C GLU A 247 54.47 -13.87 6.42
N SER A 248 55.05 -15.05 6.69
CA SER A 248 55.72 -15.41 7.93
C SER A 248 57.03 -14.65 8.03
N HIS A 249 57.13 -13.71 8.97
CA HIS A 249 58.42 -13.21 9.49
C HIS A 249 58.59 -13.70 10.92
N SER A 250 59.16 -14.91 11.06
CA SER A 250 59.70 -15.40 12.32
C SER A 250 61.07 -14.78 12.55
N ARG A 251 61.19 -14.04 13.65
CA ARG A 251 62.41 -13.50 14.23
C ARG A 251 63.39 -14.64 14.59
N SER A 252 64.67 -14.44 14.29
CA SER A 252 65.79 -15.14 14.94
C SER A 252 66.56 -14.12 15.79
N PRO A 253 66.97 -14.51 17.02
CA PRO A 253 68.21 -13.97 17.58
C PRO A 253 69.12 -15.05 18.21
N SER A 254 70.37 -14.64 18.45
CA SER A 254 71.52 -15.31 19.10
C SER A 254 72.34 -16.24 18.19
N GLU A 255 73.61 -15.94 17.84
CA GLU A 255 74.87 -15.70 18.60
C GLU A 255 75.58 -16.96 19.12
N GLY A 256 76.90 -17.03 18.90
CA GLY A 256 77.87 -17.94 19.55
C GLY A 256 78.53 -18.94 18.59
N VAL A 257 79.66 -18.62 17.93
CA VAL A 257 81.07 -18.66 18.41
C VAL A 257 81.58 -20.09 18.67
N GLY A 258 82.64 -20.49 17.95
CA GLY A 258 83.45 -21.68 18.22
C GLY A 258 83.90 -22.41 16.97
#